data_AF-A0A3B6DJL0-F1
#
_entry.id   AF-A0A3B6DJL0-F1
#
_cell.length_a   1.000
_cell.length_b   1.000
_cell.length_c   1.000
_cell.angle_alpha   90.00
_cell.angle_beta   90.00
_cell.angle_gamma   90.00
#
_symmetry.space_group_name_H-M   'P 1'
#
loop_
_entity.id
_entity.type
_entity.pdbx_description
1 polymer ?
#
loop_
_entity_poly.entity_id
_entity_poly.type
_entity_poly.pdbx_seq_one_letter_code
_entity_poly.pdbx_strand_id
1 'polypeptide(L)'
;MAGRSVLRRLALFCLLASCIALAARTSDASRRELGISIGNGGGGGIGIGIGIGGGGGGGYGGGGSPSPTPPSSYGPKPSDFENERLYRAYLVIQRFKQTITCDPQGITKTWTGTAICSDTSYLGFFCEKPPNVNERALASVDFNGFKLEAPTVEGFVDALPDLALFHANSNDFGGVVPILRSLQYFYELDVSNNKLARCAFPTDVLGITNATFVDIRFNQFYGEVPAGLFRSFPIVEAIFVNNNQFSGKIPSNLGDSPVNYLALANNQFTGPIPSSIGRAANTLLEVLFLNNKLSGCLPYELGLLAKATVIDAGTNQLTGTIPASYACLRKVEQLNLADNLLYGEVPDALCRLAYPSSGGHLANLTLSDNYFTSLGSCCWALIKQGKLNVARNCIPYAPNQRSHEECAGFFHRTKTYCPVSTYVPCHHPKDYGAGKEEASAAEYKYRTYSALHP
;
A
#
# COMPACT_ATOMS: atom_id res chain seq x y z
N MET A 1 -20.57 47.88 7.99
CA MET A 1 -21.70 47.84 7.06
C MET A 1 -21.88 46.41 6.60
N ALA A 2 -23.12 45.94 6.68
CA ALA A 2 -23.53 44.54 6.59
C ALA A 2 -23.51 43.97 5.17
N GLY A 3 -23.32 42.65 5.05
CA GLY A 3 -23.69 41.91 3.85
C GLY A 3 -22.97 40.58 3.68
N ARG A 4 -23.71 39.49 3.92
CA ARG A 4 -23.45 38.07 3.52
C ARG A 4 -22.73 37.16 4.51
N SER A 5 -23.47 36.83 5.57
CA SER A 5 -23.61 35.44 6.04
C SER A 5 -24.76 34.76 5.28
N VAL A 6 -24.84 33.43 5.38
CA VAL A 6 -25.87 32.50 4.85
C VAL A 6 -25.56 31.92 3.47
N LEU A 7 -24.59 30.97 3.43
CA LEU A 7 -24.67 29.70 2.68
C LEU A 7 -23.43 28.84 3.00
N ARG A 8 -23.33 28.29 4.22
CA ARG A 8 -22.33 27.26 4.60
C ARG A 8 -22.64 26.63 5.98
N ARG A 9 -23.90 26.25 6.18
CA ARG A 9 -24.34 25.38 7.30
C ARG A 9 -25.57 24.61 6.84
N LEU A 10 -25.37 23.51 6.11
CA LEU A 10 -26.31 22.39 5.89
C LEU A 10 -25.70 21.43 4.85
N ALA A 11 -24.80 20.55 5.31
CA ALA A 11 -24.40 19.31 4.62
C ALA A 11 -23.51 18.48 5.56
N LEU A 12 -24.04 18.08 6.72
CA LEU A 12 -23.38 17.10 7.57
C LEU A 12 -24.42 16.39 8.46
N PHE A 13 -25.42 15.76 7.86
CA PHE A 13 -26.28 14.77 8.51
C PHE A 13 -27.02 13.99 7.41
N CYS A 14 -26.69 12.70 7.28
CA CYS A 14 -27.40 11.59 6.62
C CYS A 14 -26.40 10.71 5.87
N LEU A 15 -25.95 9.63 6.51
CA LEU A 15 -25.58 8.35 5.89
C LEU A 15 -25.38 7.31 7.01
N LEU A 16 -26.48 6.97 7.68
CA LEU A 16 -26.67 5.72 8.42
C LEU A 16 -28.07 5.23 8.06
N ALA A 17 -28.17 3.94 7.70
CA ALA A 17 -29.36 3.15 7.35
C ALA A 17 -29.65 2.95 5.85
N SER A 18 -29.13 1.87 5.27
CA SER A 18 -29.91 0.81 4.61
C SER A 18 -28.98 -0.22 3.93
N CYS A 19 -28.96 -1.44 4.47
CA CYS A 19 -29.14 -2.70 3.72
C CYS A 19 -28.85 -3.90 4.64
N ILE A 20 -29.83 -4.21 5.50
CA ILE A 20 -30.09 -5.58 5.93
C ILE A 20 -31.24 -6.06 5.04
N ALA A 21 -30.99 -7.08 4.22
CA ALA A 21 -31.90 -8.14 3.77
C ALA A 21 -31.54 -8.62 2.35
N LEU A 22 -30.73 -9.67 2.25
CA LEU A 22 -31.03 -10.89 1.48
C LEU A 22 -29.81 -11.83 1.53
N ALA A 23 -29.84 -12.80 2.44
CA ALA A 23 -29.15 -14.08 2.29
C ALA A 23 -29.59 -15.02 3.41
N ALA A 24 -30.74 -15.67 3.22
CA ALA A 24 -31.07 -16.90 3.94
C ALA A 24 -31.81 -17.85 3.00
N ARG A 25 -31.38 -19.11 3.00
CA ARG A 25 -31.89 -20.30 2.31
C ARG A 25 -31.34 -20.44 0.87
N THR A 26 -30.56 -21.46 0.53
CA THR A 26 -30.68 -22.89 0.89
C THR A 26 -29.33 -23.59 0.86
N SER A 27 -29.13 -24.47 1.84
CA SER A 27 -28.25 -25.64 1.80
C SER A 27 -29.10 -26.86 1.43
N ASP A 28 -28.69 -27.70 0.48
CA ASP A 28 -28.38 -29.13 0.71
C ASP A 28 -27.93 -29.83 -0.59
N ALA A 29 -27.26 -30.96 -0.39
CA ALA A 29 -26.35 -31.71 -1.24
C ALA A 29 -26.91 -32.46 -2.46
N SER A 30 -26.04 -32.75 -3.44
CA SER A 30 -25.62 -34.15 -3.72
C SER A 30 -24.54 -34.29 -4.80
N ARG A 31 -23.67 -35.29 -4.55
CA ARG A 31 -22.60 -35.87 -5.37
C ARG A 31 -23.10 -36.59 -6.63
N ARG A 32 -22.17 -36.76 -7.58
CA ARG A 32 -21.92 -37.87 -8.57
C ARG A 32 -21.69 -37.29 -9.97
N GLU A 33 -20.80 -37.76 -10.84
CA GLU A 33 -19.68 -38.69 -10.87
C GLU A 33 -19.02 -38.51 -12.27
N LEU A 34 -17.81 -39.04 -12.45
CA LEU A 34 -17.02 -39.01 -13.68
C LEU A 34 -17.69 -39.71 -14.89
N GLY A 35 -17.31 -39.29 -16.10
CA GLY A 35 -17.54 -40.03 -17.34
C GLY A 35 -16.70 -39.51 -18.52
N ILE A 36 -15.58 -40.19 -18.78
CA ILE A 36 -14.74 -40.10 -19.99
C ILE A 36 -15.47 -40.79 -21.16
N SER A 37 -15.40 -40.28 -22.40
CA SER A 37 -15.12 -41.15 -23.55
C SER A 37 -14.74 -40.42 -24.85
N ILE A 38 -13.86 -41.10 -25.57
CA ILE A 38 -13.19 -40.82 -26.84
C ILE A 38 -14.05 -41.34 -28.00
N GLY A 39 -13.96 -40.73 -29.19
CA GLY A 39 -14.52 -41.29 -30.42
C GLY A 39 -13.81 -40.76 -31.67
N ASN A 40 -13.21 -41.68 -32.43
CA ASN A 40 -12.37 -41.49 -33.62
C ASN A 40 -13.07 -42.11 -34.86
N GLY A 41 -12.65 -41.68 -36.06
CA GLY A 41 -12.92 -42.32 -37.36
C GLY A 41 -13.92 -41.56 -38.25
N GLY A 42 -13.74 -41.36 -39.56
CA GLY A 42 -12.71 -41.79 -40.52
C GLY A 42 -13.33 -41.90 -41.94
N GLY A 43 -12.58 -41.53 -42.99
CA GLY A 43 -12.62 -42.21 -44.30
C GLY A 43 -13.33 -41.58 -45.52
N GLY A 44 -12.57 -41.40 -46.61
CA GLY A 44 -13.00 -41.43 -48.03
C GLY A 44 -13.15 -40.06 -48.71
N GLY A 45 -12.58 -39.71 -49.87
CA GLY A 45 -11.81 -40.46 -50.86
C GLY A 45 -12.23 -40.10 -52.30
N ILE A 46 -11.34 -39.38 -53.02
CA ILE A 46 -11.04 -39.41 -54.48
C ILE A 46 -12.04 -38.82 -55.51
N GLY A 47 -11.54 -37.96 -56.42
CA GLY A 47 -12.14 -37.73 -57.74
C GLY A 47 -11.58 -36.52 -58.51
N ILE A 48 -10.63 -36.77 -59.41
CA ILE A 48 -9.94 -35.81 -60.29
C ILE A 48 -10.75 -35.59 -61.59
N GLY A 49 -10.75 -34.37 -62.14
CA GLY A 49 -11.23 -34.10 -63.50
C GLY A 49 -10.57 -32.85 -64.11
N ILE A 50 -9.80 -33.06 -65.18
CA ILE A 50 -9.08 -32.05 -65.99
C ILE A 50 -10.01 -31.53 -67.07
N GLY A 51 -9.94 -30.23 -67.40
CA GLY A 51 -10.62 -29.62 -68.55
C GLY A 51 -9.83 -28.44 -69.12
N ILE A 52 -9.47 -28.56 -70.40
CA ILE A 52 -8.61 -27.67 -71.21
C ILE A 52 -9.52 -26.73 -72.01
N GLY A 53 -9.12 -25.47 -72.25
CA GLY A 53 -9.77 -24.60 -73.24
C GLY A 53 -9.03 -23.28 -73.42
N GLY A 54 -8.52 -23.02 -74.62
CA GLY A 54 -7.72 -21.85 -74.98
C GLY A 54 -8.45 -20.78 -75.81
N GLY A 55 -7.65 -19.79 -76.26
CA GLY A 55 -8.00 -18.68 -77.18
C GLY A 55 -8.11 -17.33 -76.46
N GLY A 56 -7.56 -16.19 -76.90
CA GLY A 56 -6.84 -15.80 -78.11
C GLY A 56 -7.13 -14.30 -78.38
N GLY A 57 -6.07 -13.49 -78.60
CA GLY A 57 -6.10 -12.09 -79.14
C GLY A 57 -6.65 -11.01 -78.19
N GLY A 58 -6.17 -9.77 -78.08
CA GLY A 58 -5.25 -8.93 -78.86
C GLY A 58 -5.79 -7.49 -78.81
N GLY A 59 -4.95 -6.46 -78.58
CA GLY A 59 -5.35 -5.05 -78.82
C GLY A 59 -4.89 -4.02 -77.80
N TYR A 60 -4.29 -2.94 -78.31
CA TYR A 60 -3.54 -1.86 -77.67
C TYR A 60 -4.36 -0.86 -76.83
N GLY A 61 -3.67 -0.19 -75.90
CA GLY A 61 -4.15 1.06 -75.28
C GLY A 61 -3.17 1.63 -74.26
N GLY A 62 -2.22 2.44 -74.72
CA GLY A 62 -1.32 3.22 -73.85
C GLY A 62 -2.05 4.39 -73.20
N GLY A 63 -1.91 4.50 -71.88
CA GLY A 63 -2.33 5.64 -71.07
C GLY A 63 -1.44 5.71 -69.83
N GLY A 64 -0.51 6.66 -69.82
CA GLY A 64 0.38 6.90 -68.69
C GLY A 64 -0.42 7.27 -67.44
N SER A 65 -0.35 6.44 -66.41
CA SER A 65 -0.74 6.82 -65.06
C SER A 65 0.46 7.49 -64.38
N PRO A 66 0.27 8.61 -63.67
CA PRO A 66 1.36 9.19 -62.87
C PRO A 66 1.76 8.15 -61.82
N SER A 67 3.06 7.87 -61.72
CA SER A 67 3.61 7.05 -60.65
C SER A 67 3.11 7.60 -59.30
N PRO A 68 2.52 6.78 -58.42
CA PRO A 68 2.23 7.25 -57.08
C PRO A 68 3.58 7.56 -56.43
N THR A 69 3.78 8.82 -56.06
CA THR A 69 4.82 9.21 -55.10
C THR A 69 4.67 8.30 -53.88
N PRO A 70 5.74 7.67 -53.39
CA PRO A 70 5.64 6.88 -52.16
C PRO A 70 5.14 7.82 -51.06
N PRO A 71 4.15 7.42 -50.25
CA PRO A 71 3.76 8.23 -49.11
C PRO A 71 5.00 8.42 -48.24
N SER A 72 5.35 9.67 -47.94
CA SER A 72 6.41 10.01 -47.00
C SER A 72 5.97 9.59 -45.59
N SER A 73 6.10 8.31 -45.28
CA SER A 73 5.86 7.77 -43.95
C SER A 73 7.21 7.42 -43.31
N TYR A 74 8.11 8.39 -43.24
CA TYR A 74 9.21 8.28 -42.30
C TYR A 74 8.72 8.92 -41.01
N GLY A 75 8.46 8.09 -39.99
CA GLY A 75 8.20 8.59 -38.64
C GLY A 75 9.38 9.41 -38.10
N PRO A 76 9.24 9.98 -36.88
CA PRO A 76 10.28 10.82 -36.29
C PRO A 76 11.66 10.12 -36.26
N LYS A 77 12.69 10.87 -36.67
CA LYS A 77 14.09 10.43 -36.72
C LYS A 77 14.86 10.96 -35.50
N PRO A 78 16.03 10.39 -35.15
CA PRO A 78 16.84 10.88 -34.03
C PRO A 78 17.14 12.38 -34.07
N SER A 79 17.33 12.95 -35.27
CA SER A 79 17.60 14.37 -35.49
C SER A 79 16.46 15.30 -35.11
N ASP A 80 15.24 14.77 -34.94
CA ASP A 80 14.04 15.55 -34.64
C ASP A 80 13.85 15.77 -33.12
N PHE A 81 14.77 15.24 -32.31
CA PHE A 81 14.78 15.30 -30.85
C PHE A 81 15.98 16.11 -30.35
N GLU A 82 15.87 16.67 -29.13
CA GLU A 82 16.95 17.43 -28.48
C GLU A 82 18.25 16.62 -28.39
N ASN A 83 18.13 15.32 -28.12
CA ASN A 83 19.24 14.40 -28.00
C ASN A 83 18.76 12.94 -28.18
N GLU A 84 19.71 12.03 -28.33
CA GLU A 84 19.48 10.59 -28.52
C GLU A 84 18.74 9.93 -27.34
N ARG A 85 18.89 10.45 -26.10
CA ARG A 85 18.21 9.90 -24.91
C ARG A 85 16.70 10.12 -25.00
N LEU A 86 16.28 11.31 -25.39
CA LEU A 86 14.86 11.61 -25.62
C LEU A 86 14.30 10.82 -26.80
N TYR A 87 15.07 10.64 -27.87
CA TYR A 87 14.63 9.77 -28.98
C TYR A 87 14.35 8.33 -28.51
N ARG A 88 15.22 7.75 -27.68
CA ARG A 88 15.01 6.41 -27.11
C ARG A 88 13.80 6.35 -26.19
N ALA A 89 13.64 7.36 -25.33
CA ALA A 89 12.45 7.49 -24.48
C ALA A 89 11.17 7.54 -25.33
N TYR A 90 11.16 8.30 -26.43
CA TYR A 90 10.05 8.34 -27.38
C TYR A 90 9.67 6.95 -27.90
N LEU A 91 10.65 6.15 -28.34
CA LEU A 91 10.39 4.80 -28.84
C LEU A 91 9.75 3.90 -27.77
N VAL A 92 10.21 4.02 -26.52
CA VAL A 92 9.66 3.29 -25.37
C VAL A 92 8.22 3.74 -25.08
N ILE A 93 7.97 5.05 -25.03
CA ILE A 93 6.64 5.63 -24.79
C ILE A 93 5.66 5.21 -25.88
N GLN A 94 6.04 5.28 -27.16
CA GLN A 94 5.16 4.91 -28.25
C GLN A 94 4.85 3.40 -28.26
N ARG A 95 5.81 2.56 -27.86
CA ARG A 95 5.56 1.12 -27.67
C ARG A 95 4.57 0.88 -26.52
N PHE A 96 4.77 1.52 -25.37
CA PHE A 96 3.86 1.40 -24.23
C PHE A 96 2.46 1.92 -24.56
N LYS A 97 2.36 3.05 -25.28
CA LYS A 97 1.09 3.59 -25.78
C LYS A 97 0.27 2.58 -26.55
N GLN A 98 0.91 1.71 -27.35
CA GLN A 98 0.22 0.65 -28.12
C GLN A 98 -0.33 -0.46 -27.23
N THR A 99 0.15 -0.58 -25.98
CA THR A 99 -0.34 -1.58 -25.01
C THR A 99 -1.52 -1.07 -24.18
N ILE A 100 -1.79 0.24 -24.18
CA ILE A 100 -2.92 0.83 -23.44
C ILE A 100 -4.24 0.37 -24.06
N THR A 101 -5.05 -0.34 -23.27
CA THR A 101 -6.35 -0.87 -23.69
C THR A 101 -7.51 0.05 -23.35
N CYS A 102 -7.35 0.89 -22.31
CA CYS A 102 -8.34 1.89 -21.91
C CYS A 102 -7.64 3.18 -21.49
N ASP A 103 -8.14 4.32 -21.99
CA ASP A 103 -7.68 5.67 -21.64
C ASP A 103 -8.91 6.60 -21.57
N PRO A 104 -9.65 6.57 -20.46
CA PRO A 104 -10.92 7.29 -20.33
C PRO A 104 -10.75 8.82 -20.32
N GLN A 105 -9.55 9.31 -19.95
CA GLN A 105 -9.25 10.74 -19.88
C GLN A 105 -8.58 11.25 -21.17
N GLY A 106 -8.25 10.35 -22.11
CA GLY A 106 -7.60 10.71 -23.37
C GLY A 106 -6.17 11.22 -23.20
N ILE A 107 -5.48 10.84 -22.13
CA ILE A 107 -4.12 11.27 -21.80
C ILE A 107 -3.15 10.92 -22.93
N THR A 108 -3.26 9.72 -23.47
CA THR A 108 -2.36 9.19 -24.51
C THR A 108 -2.45 9.97 -25.82
N LYS A 109 -3.51 10.76 -26.04
CA LYS A 109 -3.63 11.69 -27.18
C LYS A 109 -2.55 12.78 -27.13
N THR A 110 -2.10 13.15 -25.93
CA THR A 110 -1.02 14.13 -25.75
C THR A 110 0.35 13.55 -26.10
N TRP A 111 0.51 12.22 -26.17
CA TRP A 111 1.78 11.53 -26.43
C TRP A 111 2.06 11.44 -27.94
N THR A 112 2.20 12.60 -28.59
CA THR A 112 2.44 12.73 -30.04
C THR A 112 3.47 13.81 -30.34
N GLY A 113 4.14 13.72 -31.50
CA GLY A 113 5.25 14.61 -31.84
C GLY A 113 6.54 14.28 -31.09
N THR A 114 7.52 15.19 -31.16
CA THR A 114 8.88 14.99 -30.63
C THR A 114 9.15 15.72 -29.31
N ALA A 115 8.24 16.60 -28.89
CA ALA A 115 8.37 17.40 -27.68
C ALA A 115 7.92 16.63 -26.41
N ILE A 116 8.70 15.63 -26.00
CA ILE A 116 8.43 14.78 -24.83
C ILE A 116 8.44 15.58 -23.52
N CYS A 117 9.29 16.60 -23.44
CA CYS A 117 9.53 17.37 -22.22
C CYS A 117 8.71 18.67 -22.17
N SER A 118 7.57 18.70 -22.82
CA SER A 118 6.69 19.88 -22.93
C SER A 118 5.60 19.82 -21.87
N ASP A 119 5.18 20.95 -21.33
CA ASP A 119 4.07 21.01 -20.36
C ASP A 119 2.69 20.74 -21.00
N THR A 120 2.62 20.68 -22.32
CA THR A 120 1.36 20.59 -23.09
C THR A 120 1.22 19.31 -23.91
N SER A 121 2.33 18.61 -24.16
CA SER A 121 2.37 17.31 -24.84
C SER A 121 3.08 16.31 -23.94
N TYR A 122 2.80 15.01 -24.09
CA TYR A 122 3.35 13.98 -23.20
C TYR A 122 2.99 14.21 -21.73
N LEU A 123 1.70 14.45 -21.46
CA LEU A 123 1.21 14.61 -20.10
C LEU A 123 1.58 13.38 -19.24
N GLY A 124 2.18 13.65 -18.08
CA GLY A 124 2.70 12.64 -17.15
C GLY A 124 4.17 12.29 -17.33
N PHE A 125 4.86 12.89 -18.31
CA PHE A 125 6.30 12.70 -18.52
C PHE A 125 7.06 13.96 -18.16
N PHE A 126 8.10 13.83 -17.36
CA PHE A 126 8.89 14.95 -16.87
C PHE A 126 10.38 14.70 -17.09
N CYS A 127 11.04 15.69 -17.68
CA CYS A 127 12.44 15.59 -18.04
C CYS A 127 13.32 16.46 -17.15
N GLU A 128 14.48 15.94 -16.79
CA GLU A 128 15.50 16.67 -16.02
C GLU A 128 16.89 16.20 -16.46
N LYS A 129 17.93 16.90 -16.04
CA LYS A 129 19.31 16.47 -16.25
C LYS A 129 19.72 15.46 -15.15
N PRO A 130 20.08 14.21 -15.52
CA PRO A 130 20.58 13.26 -14.53
C PRO A 130 21.88 13.75 -13.87
N PRO A 131 22.19 13.29 -12.65
CA PRO A 131 23.44 13.62 -11.97
C PRO A 131 24.66 13.33 -12.85
N ASN A 132 25.58 14.29 -12.96
CA ASN A 132 26.81 14.20 -13.76
C ASN A 132 26.59 14.02 -15.27
N VAL A 133 25.39 14.32 -15.79
CA VAL A 133 25.07 14.28 -17.22
C VAL A 133 24.56 15.65 -17.67
N ASN A 134 25.12 16.19 -18.76
CA ASN A 134 24.78 17.52 -19.25
C ASN A 134 23.51 17.55 -20.13
N GLU A 135 23.16 16.40 -20.70
CA GLU A 135 21.98 16.19 -21.55
C GLU A 135 20.74 15.91 -20.70
N ARG A 136 19.61 16.50 -21.12
CA ARG A 136 18.31 16.25 -20.52
C ARG A 136 17.81 14.85 -20.89
N ALA A 137 17.22 14.15 -19.94
CA ALA A 137 16.61 12.84 -20.14
C ALA A 137 15.20 12.80 -19.52
N LEU A 138 14.43 11.77 -19.84
CA LEU A 138 13.18 11.50 -19.14
C LEU A 138 13.49 11.00 -17.73
N ALA A 139 13.21 11.83 -16.72
CA ALA A 139 13.63 11.61 -15.34
C ALA A 139 12.49 11.12 -14.43
N SER A 140 11.24 11.46 -14.77
CA SER A 140 10.08 11.07 -13.97
C SER A 140 8.88 10.77 -14.84
N VAL A 141 8.09 9.81 -14.39
CA VAL A 141 6.79 9.46 -14.94
C VAL A 141 5.77 9.54 -13.81
N ASP A 142 4.76 10.39 -13.97
CA ASP A 142 3.64 10.54 -13.04
C ASP A 142 2.33 10.36 -13.80
N PHE A 143 1.72 9.19 -13.60
CA PHE A 143 0.43 8.77 -14.13
C PHE A 143 -0.66 8.75 -13.06
N ASN A 144 -0.44 9.38 -11.91
CA ASN A 144 -1.37 9.34 -10.80
C ASN A 144 -2.79 9.77 -11.23
N GLY A 145 -3.77 8.90 -10.99
CA GLY A 145 -5.18 9.18 -11.26
C GLY A 145 -5.57 9.23 -12.74
N PHE A 146 -4.69 8.84 -13.67
CA PHE A 146 -5.01 8.85 -15.10
C PHE A 146 -6.03 7.77 -15.50
N LYS A 147 -6.18 6.70 -14.70
CA LYS A 147 -7.09 5.57 -14.97
C LYS A 147 -6.77 4.86 -16.28
N LEU A 148 -5.49 4.78 -16.63
CA LEU A 148 -5.02 4.03 -17.79
C LEU A 148 -5.12 2.54 -17.49
N GLU A 149 -5.56 1.75 -18.47
CA GLU A 149 -5.52 0.30 -18.41
C GLU A 149 -4.47 -0.22 -19.38
N ALA A 150 -3.57 -1.07 -18.87
CA ALA A 150 -2.60 -1.80 -19.67
C ALA A 150 -2.37 -3.19 -19.05
N PRO A 151 -2.13 -4.23 -19.87
CA PRO A 151 -1.91 -5.57 -19.34
C PRO A 151 -0.63 -5.68 -18.51
N THR A 152 0.37 -4.81 -18.76
CA THR A 152 1.62 -4.74 -18.00
C THR A 152 2.32 -3.40 -18.19
N VAL A 153 3.20 -3.06 -17.25
CA VAL A 153 4.19 -1.97 -17.34
C VAL A 153 5.64 -2.48 -17.49
N GLU A 154 5.80 -3.80 -17.60
CA GLU A 154 7.08 -4.43 -17.96
C GLU A 154 7.46 -4.10 -19.41
N GLY A 155 8.76 -3.84 -19.64
CA GLY A 155 9.29 -3.34 -20.91
C GLY A 155 9.02 -1.86 -21.15
N PHE A 156 8.36 -1.17 -20.21
CA PHE A 156 8.19 0.28 -20.22
C PHE A 156 9.12 0.93 -19.18
N VAL A 157 8.90 0.69 -17.89
CA VAL A 157 9.65 1.34 -16.81
C VAL A 157 11.13 0.92 -16.83
N ASP A 158 11.39 -0.37 -16.96
CA ASP A 158 12.73 -0.96 -17.04
C ASP A 158 13.49 -0.62 -18.33
N ALA A 159 12.79 -0.08 -19.34
CA ALA A 159 13.39 0.39 -20.59
C ALA A 159 13.77 1.88 -20.57
N LEU A 160 13.59 2.57 -19.43
CA LEU A 160 13.90 3.99 -19.24
C LEU A 160 15.08 4.16 -18.26
N PRO A 161 16.34 4.06 -18.70
CA PRO A 161 17.51 3.95 -17.82
C PRO A 161 17.79 5.19 -16.95
N ASP A 162 17.27 6.35 -17.34
CA ASP A 162 17.45 7.62 -16.64
C ASP A 162 16.32 7.93 -15.63
N LEU A 163 15.35 7.03 -15.50
CA LEU A 163 14.17 7.25 -14.65
C LEU A 163 14.55 7.21 -13.16
N ALA A 164 14.08 8.23 -12.44
CA ALA A 164 14.30 8.39 -11.00
C ALA A 164 13.02 8.16 -10.17
N LEU A 165 11.86 8.48 -10.75
CA LEU A 165 10.56 8.31 -10.10
C LEU A 165 9.56 7.65 -11.06
N PHE A 166 8.78 6.72 -10.54
CA PHE A 166 7.61 6.19 -11.22
C PHE A 166 6.41 6.24 -10.28
N HIS A 167 5.48 7.15 -10.56
CA HIS A 167 4.21 7.28 -9.85
C HIS A 167 3.07 6.88 -10.79
N ALA A 168 2.27 5.92 -10.35
CA ALA A 168 1.22 5.31 -11.15
C ALA A 168 -0.01 4.97 -10.30
N ASN A 169 -0.22 5.69 -9.18
CA ASN A 169 -1.38 5.51 -8.31
C ASN A 169 -2.69 5.57 -9.10
N SER A 170 -3.66 4.73 -8.75
CA SER A 170 -5.03 4.78 -9.30
C SER A 170 -5.08 4.62 -10.82
N ASN A 171 -4.44 3.55 -11.30
CA ASN A 171 -4.54 3.06 -12.66
C ASN A 171 -5.00 1.60 -12.67
N ASP A 172 -5.16 1.03 -13.86
CA ASP A 172 -5.57 -0.36 -14.08
C ASP A 172 -4.42 -1.17 -14.68
N PHE A 173 -3.17 -0.93 -14.24
CA PHE A 173 -2.02 -1.66 -14.74
C PHE A 173 -1.95 -3.07 -14.17
N GLY A 174 -1.87 -4.07 -15.06
CA GLY A 174 -1.75 -5.48 -14.72
C GLY A 174 -0.31 -6.00 -14.70
N GLY A 175 -0.16 -7.33 -14.61
CA GLY A 175 1.13 -8.00 -14.73
C GLY A 175 1.95 -7.99 -13.45
N VAL A 176 3.28 -7.84 -13.59
CA VAL A 176 4.24 -7.83 -12.47
C VAL A 176 4.88 -6.45 -12.32
N VAL A 177 5.48 -6.18 -11.16
CA VAL A 177 6.34 -5.02 -11.00
C VAL A 177 7.56 -5.17 -11.92
N PRO A 178 7.93 -4.14 -12.69
CA PRO A 178 9.02 -4.21 -13.67
C PRO A 178 10.38 -4.40 -12.98
N ILE A 179 11.39 -4.75 -13.77
CA ILE A 179 12.76 -4.97 -13.28
C ILE A 179 13.43 -3.62 -13.00
N LEU A 180 13.42 -3.18 -11.74
CA LEU A 180 13.90 -1.84 -11.35
C LEU A 180 15.39 -1.79 -11.02
N ARG A 181 16.03 -2.94 -10.77
CA ARG A 181 17.43 -3.03 -10.30
C ARG A 181 18.47 -2.42 -11.26
N SER A 182 18.11 -2.25 -12.54
CA SER A 182 18.96 -1.65 -13.57
C SER A 182 18.92 -0.12 -13.58
N LEU A 183 17.96 0.49 -12.89
CA LEU A 183 17.71 1.93 -12.92
C LEU A 183 18.56 2.64 -11.85
N GLN A 184 19.74 3.11 -12.25
CA GLN A 184 20.75 3.66 -11.33
C GLN A 184 20.30 4.90 -10.54
N TYR A 185 19.35 5.67 -11.07
CA TYR A 185 18.84 6.90 -10.44
C TYR A 185 17.52 6.69 -9.69
N PHE A 186 16.97 5.48 -9.68
CA PHE A 186 15.62 5.22 -9.21
C PHE A 186 15.54 5.22 -7.68
N TYR A 187 14.65 6.06 -7.13
CA TYR A 187 14.48 6.20 -5.68
C TYR A 187 13.02 6.30 -5.19
N GLU A 188 12.04 6.57 -6.06
CA GLU A 188 10.62 6.52 -5.68
C GLU A 188 9.80 5.59 -6.58
N LEU A 189 9.18 4.60 -5.94
CA LEU A 189 8.17 3.74 -6.56
C LEU A 189 6.81 4.02 -5.91
N ASP A 190 5.85 4.45 -6.71
CA ASP A 190 4.43 4.40 -6.36
C ASP A 190 3.66 3.67 -7.47
N VAL A 191 3.30 2.41 -7.20
CA VAL A 191 2.42 1.62 -8.07
C VAL A 191 1.14 1.23 -7.32
N SER A 192 0.74 2.07 -6.36
CA SER A 192 -0.42 1.82 -5.53
C SER A 192 -1.73 1.79 -6.32
N ASN A 193 -2.75 1.11 -5.81
CA ASN A 193 -4.10 1.09 -6.40
C ASN A 193 -4.08 0.73 -7.89
N ASN A 194 -3.61 -0.48 -8.19
CA ASN A 194 -3.49 -1.05 -9.52
C ASN A 194 -3.99 -2.51 -9.54
N LYS A 195 -3.89 -3.16 -10.70
CA LYS A 195 -4.18 -4.58 -10.90
C LYS A 195 -2.89 -5.43 -10.93
N LEU A 196 -1.81 -4.96 -10.30
CA LEU A 196 -0.54 -5.67 -10.30
C LEU A 196 -0.68 -6.92 -9.43
N ALA A 197 -0.69 -8.07 -10.08
CA ALA A 197 -0.34 -9.36 -9.51
C ALA A 197 -0.33 -10.48 -10.55
N ARG A 198 0.71 -11.31 -10.46
CA ARG A 198 0.73 -12.70 -10.92
C ARG A 198 1.61 -13.61 -10.05
N CYS A 199 2.34 -13.04 -9.10
CA CYS A 199 3.44 -13.70 -8.37
C CYS A 199 3.40 -13.33 -6.88
N ALA A 200 4.32 -13.92 -6.10
CA ALA A 200 4.60 -13.52 -4.72
C ALA A 200 5.12 -12.07 -4.63
N PHE A 201 5.66 -11.66 -3.47
CA PHE A 201 6.33 -10.37 -3.29
C PHE A 201 7.29 -10.04 -4.47
N PRO A 202 7.24 -8.82 -5.04
CA PRO A 202 8.06 -8.43 -6.19
C PRO A 202 9.53 -8.23 -5.77
N THR A 203 10.33 -9.31 -5.83
CA THR A 203 11.71 -9.30 -5.33
C THR A 203 12.64 -8.31 -6.03
N ASP A 204 12.33 -7.92 -7.28
CA ASP A 204 13.09 -6.89 -8.01
C ASP A 204 13.06 -5.51 -7.32
N VAL A 205 11.99 -5.21 -6.58
CA VAL A 205 11.90 -4.00 -5.75
C VAL A 205 13.00 -3.98 -4.68
N LEU A 206 13.53 -5.13 -4.26
CA LEU A 206 14.63 -5.16 -3.30
C LEU A 206 15.97 -4.71 -3.89
N GLY A 207 16.06 -4.54 -5.22
CA GLY A 207 17.25 -4.09 -5.93
C GLY A 207 17.43 -2.57 -5.99
N ILE A 208 16.40 -1.79 -5.66
CA ILE A 208 16.48 -0.31 -5.65
C ILE A 208 17.06 0.19 -4.32
N THR A 209 18.38 0.05 -4.15
CA THR A 209 19.06 0.36 -2.87
C THR A 209 19.02 1.84 -2.47
N ASN A 210 18.67 2.74 -3.39
CA ASN A 210 18.52 4.17 -3.11
C ASN A 210 17.06 4.56 -2.82
N ALA A 211 16.16 3.59 -2.65
CA ALA A 211 14.74 3.88 -2.43
C ALA A 211 14.50 4.72 -1.17
N THR A 212 13.82 5.85 -1.33
CA THR A 212 13.28 6.67 -0.23
C THR A 212 11.80 6.38 -0.01
N PHE A 213 11.09 5.98 -1.05
CA PHE A 213 9.65 5.72 -1.03
C PHE A 213 9.30 4.48 -1.83
N VAL A 214 8.65 3.50 -1.18
CA VAL A 214 8.17 2.27 -1.82
C VAL A 214 6.70 2.07 -1.47
N ASP A 215 5.82 2.27 -2.44
CA ASP A 215 4.39 2.06 -2.30
C ASP A 215 3.86 1.06 -3.33
N ILE A 216 3.44 -0.11 -2.83
CA ILE A 216 2.81 -1.20 -3.59
C ILE A 216 1.42 -1.55 -3.03
N ARG A 217 0.82 -0.65 -2.25
CA ARG A 217 -0.47 -0.89 -1.57
C ARG A 217 -1.64 -1.01 -2.57
N PHE A 218 -2.77 -1.56 -2.13
CA PHE A 218 -3.97 -1.74 -2.99
C PHE A 218 -3.66 -2.46 -4.30
N ASN A 219 -3.00 -3.61 -4.19
CA ASN A 219 -2.73 -4.51 -5.30
C ASN A 219 -3.17 -5.92 -4.91
N GLN A 220 -2.72 -6.94 -5.63
CA GLN A 220 -3.10 -8.33 -5.41
C GLN A 220 -1.88 -9.22 -5.06
N PHE A 221 -0.80 -8.65 -4.53
CA PHE A 221 0.40 -9.40 -4.15
C PHE A 221 0.12 -10.39 -3.02
N TYR A 222 0.70 -11.58 -3.08
CA TYR A 222 0.49 -12.65 -2.10
C TYR A 222 1.81 -13.29 -1.64
N GLY A 223 1.72 -14.28 -0.76
CA GLY A 223 2.88 -14.99 -0.22
C GLY A 223 3.59 -14.21 0.88
N GLU A 224 4.80 -14.62 1.24
CA GLU A 224 5.54 -14.02 2.34
C GLU A 224 6.27 -12.75 1.91
N VAL A 225 6.36 -11.78 2.83
CA VAL A 225 7.26 -10.65 2.67
C VAL A 225 8.68 -11.10 3.03
N PRO A 226 9.67 -10.94 2.13
CA PRO A 226 11.04 -11.35 2.39
C PRO A 226 11.73 -10.41 3.39
N ALA A 227 12.67 -10.95 4.16
CA ALA A 227 13.50 -10.17 5.09
C ALA A 227 14.26 -9.02 4.40
N GLY A 228 14.54 -9.15 3.10
CA GLY A 228 15.15 -8.10 2.29
C GLY A 228 14.39 -6.78 2.32
N LEU A 229 13.06 -6.78 2.50
CA LEU A 229 12.26 -5.54 2.57
C LEU A 229 12.78 -4.59 3.67
N PHE A 230 13.25 -5.12 4.79
CA PHE A 230 13.73 -4.34 5.94
C PHE A 230 15.25 -4.18 5.98
N ARG A 231 15.97 -4.55 4.91
CA ARG A 231 17.44 -4.45 4.84
C ARG A 231 17.93 -3.78 3.55
N SER A 232 17.20 -3.92 2.45
CA SER A 232 17.64 -3.46 1.13
C SER A 232 17.63 -1.94 0.97
N PHE A 233 16.93 -1.20 1.83
CA PHE A 233 16.73 0.24 1.68
C PHE A 233 17.31 1.03 2.87
N PRO A 234 18.61 1.38 2.83
CA PRO A 234 19.30 2.06 3.94
C PRO A 234 18.86 3.51 4.19
N ILE A 235 18.08 4.11 3.29
CA ILE A 235 17.63 5.51 3.39
C ILE A 235 16.11 5.66 3.19
N VAL A 236 15.34 4.56 3.33
CA VAL A 236 13.90 4.58 3.12
C VAL A 236 13.17 5.37 4.19
N GLU A 237 12.23 6.22 3.77
CA GLU A 237 11.36 6.97 4.66
C GLU A 237 10.00 6.29 4.81
N ALA A 238 9.45 5.73 3.73
CA ALA A 238 8.14 5.09 3.76
C ALA A 238 8.10 3.77 2.99
N ILE A 239 7.47 2.77 3.61
CA ILE A 239 7.16 1.48 3.01
C ILE A 239 5.67 1.20 3.21
N PHE A 240 4.93 1.14 2.11
CA PHE A 240 3.50 0.83 2.11
C PHE A 240 3.23 -0.44 1.32
N VAL A 241 2.80 -1.48 2.03
CA VAL A 241 2.44 -2.80 1.45
C VAL A 241 1.04 -3.23 1.87
N ASN A 242 0.27 -2.33 2.48
CA ASN A 242 -1.07 -2.59 2.97
C ASN A 242 -2.07 -2.92 1.85
N ASN A 243 -3.20 -3.52 2.20
CA ASN A 243 -4.27 -3.85 1.26
C ASN A 243 -3.78 -4.74 0.10
N ASN A 244 -3.13 -5.84 0.47
CA ASN A 244 -2.68 -6.91 -0.40
C ASN A 244 -3.12 -8.25 0.19
N GLN A 245 -2.56 -9.36 -0.28
CA GLN A 245 -2.83 -10.72 0.20
C GLN A 245 -1.57 -11.36 0.81
N PHE A 246 -0.63 -10.56 1.34
CA PHE A 246 0.58 -11.08 1.97
C PHE A 246 0.25 -11.95 3.19
N SER A 247 1.00 -13.03 3.36
CA SER A 247 0.81 -14.04 4.40
C SER A 247 2.13 -14.41 5.06
N GLY A 248 2.15 -15.46 5.88
CA GLY A 248 3.32 -15.85 6.66
C GLY A 248 3.58 -14.91 7.83
N LYS A 249 4.80 -14.95 8.39
CA LYS A 249 5.19 -14.08 9.52
C LYS A 249 5.79 -12.78 9.01
N ILE A 250 5.64 -11.71 9.78
CA ILE A 250 6.46 -10.51 9.57
C ILE A 250 7.93 -10.89 9.83
N PRO A 251 8.86 -10.61 8.89
CA PRO A 251 10.27 -10.90 9.07
C PRO A 251 10.83 -10.42 10.40
N SER A 252 11.64 -11.27 11.05
CA SER A 252 12.20 -10.98 12.37
C SER A 252 13.16 -9.79 12.39
N ASN A 253 13.60 -9.30 11.23
CA ASN A 253 14.45 -8.13 11.07
C ASN A 253 13.68 -6.82 10.82
N LEU A 254 12.37 -6.78 11.07
CA LEU A 254 11.50 -5.61 10.93
C LEU A 254 12.17 -4.27 11.34
N GLY A 255 12.74 -4.22 12.54
CA GLY A 255 13.36 -2.99 13.06
C GLY A 255 14.79 -2.70 12.59
N ASP A 256 15.35 -3.46 11.63
CA ASP A 256 16.60 -3.08 10.94
C ASP A 256 16.38 -1.94 9.94
N SER A 257 15.13 -1.73 9.50
CA SER A 257 14.80 -0.68 8.55
C SER A 257 14.81 0.70 9.23
N PRO A 258 15.39 1.74 8.60
CA PRO A 258 15.34 3.11 9.11
C PRO A 258 14.01 3.82 8.82
N VAL A 259 12.98 3.08 8.41
CA VAL A 259 11.69 3.60 7.97
C VAL A 259 11.00 4.49 9.02
N ASN A 260 10.40 5.58 8.56
CA ASN A 260 9.58 6.49 9.36
C ASN A 260 8.10 6.06 9.34
N TYR A 261 7.59 5.67 8.18
CA TYR A 261 6.18 5.31 7.96
C TYR A 261 6.05 3.89 7.41
N LEU A 262 5.42 2.99 8.17
CA LEU A 262 5.29 1.58 7.79
C LEU A 262 3.83 1.12 7.81
N ALA A 263 3.29 0.75 6.65
CA ALA A 263 1.93 0.21 6.52
C ALA A 263 1.94 -1.27 6.10
N LEU A 264 1.55 -2.14 7.03
CA LEU A 264 1.38 -3.59 6.83
C LEU A 264 -0.10 -4.02 6.95
N ALA A 265 -1.00 -3.05 7.13
CA ALA A 265 -2.42 -3.25 7.37
C ALA A 265 -3.15 -4.03 6.26
N ASN A 266 -4.31 -4.61 6.58
CA ASN A 266 -5.20 -5.25 5.61
C ASN A 266 -4.48 -6.32 4.76
N ASN A 267 -3.86 -7.28 5.44
CA ASN A 267 -3.17 -8.42 4.84
C ASN A 267 -3.55 -9.70 5.61
N GLN A 268 -2.79 -10.78 5.46
CA GLN A 268 -2.97 -12.05 6.15
C GLN A 268 -1.74 -12.45 6.98
N PHE A 269 -0.98 -11.47 7.48
CA PHE A 269 0.20 -11.76 8.33
C PHE A 269 -0.20 -12.51 9.58
N THR A 270 0.61 -13.48 9.98
CA THR A 270 0.40 -14.39 11.11
C THR A 270 1.58 -14.33 12.09
N GLY A 271 1.41 -14.91 13.28
CA GLY A 271 2.45 -14.95 14.30
C GLY A 271 2.65 -13.61 15.00
N PRO A 272 3.69 -13.48 15.83
CA PRO A 272 3.89 -12.31 16.68
C PRO A 272 4.42 -11.11 15.90
N ILE A 273 4.15 -9.92 16.43
CA ILE A 273 4.91 -8.71 16.08
C ILE A 273 6.37 -8.96 16.51
N PRO A 274 7.36 -8.88 15.61
CA PRO A 274 8.75 -9.14 15.95
C PRO A 274 9.29 -8.18 17.02
N SER A 275 9.95 -8.70 18.05
CA SER A 275 10.61 -7.89 19.10
C SER A 275 11.69 -6.96 18.54
N SER A 276 12.24 -7.26 17.36
CA SER A 276 13.20 -6.39 16.69
C SER A 276 12.67 -5.00 16.38
N ILE A 277 11.34 -4.77 16.41
CA ILE A 277 10.72 -3.45 16.26
C ILE A 277 11.32 -2.40 17.19
N GLY A 278 11.79 -2.80 18.38
CA GLY A 278 12.46 -1.87 19.31
C GLY A 278 13.74 -1.25 18.75
N ARG A 279 14.38 -1.87 17.76
CA ARG A 279 15.56 -1.29 17.07
C ARG A 279 15.20 -0.07 16.22
N ALA A 280 13.94 0.08 15.82
CA ALA A 280 13.42 1.25 15.11
C ALA A 280 12.97 2.38 16.06
N ALA A 281 13.31 2.32 17.35
CA ALA A 281 12.86 3.29 18.38
C ALA A 281 13.14 4.76 18.05
N ASN A 282 14.20 5.02 17.27
CA ASN A 282 14.67 6.35 16.94
C ASN A 282 14.30 6.81 15.52
N THR A 283 13.61 5.98 14.73
CA THR A 283 13.25 6.29 13.34
C THR A 283 11.75 6.23 13.13
N LEU A 284 11.09 5.17 13.62
CA LEU A 284 9.69 4.88 13.33
C LEU A 284 8.76 5.92 13.96
N LEU A 285 8.00 6.62 13.10
CA LEU A 285 7.00 7.62 13.47
C LEU A 285 5.60 7.01 13.48
N GLU A 286 5.29 6.19 12.49
CA GLU A 286 3.96 5.59 12.36
C GLU A 286 4.06 4.15 11.88
N VAL A 287 3.28 3.26 12.52
CA VAL A 287 3.23 1.85 12.14
C VAL A 287 1.81 1.29 12.23
N LEU A 288 1.35 0.71 11.12
CA LEU A 288 0.01 0.13 10.98
C LEU A 288 0.08 -1.37 10.71
N PHE A 289 -0.38 -2.16 11.68
CA PHE A 289 -0.53 -3.61 11.64
C PHE A 289 -1.99 -4.07 11.52
N LEU A 290 -2.94 -3.14 11.51
CA LEU A 290 -4.36 -3.45 11.68
C LEU A 290 -4.92 -4.41 10.62
N ASN A 291 -5.97 -5.16 10.98
CA ASN A 291 -6.66 -6.09 10.10
C ASN A 291 -5.70 -7.12 9.46
N ASN A 292 -5.12 -7.94 10.33
CA ASN A 292 -4.26 -9.07 10.00
C ASN A 292 -4.65 -10.29 10.86
N LYS A 293 -3.83 -11.34 10.84
CA LYS A 293 -3.98 -12.54 11.68
C LYS A 293 -2.82 -12.64 12.70
N LEU A 294 -2.24 -11.50 13.10
CA LEU A 294 -1.12 -11.46 14.04
C LEU A 294 -1.57 -12.02 15.39
N SER A 295 -0.72 -12.82 16.02
CA SER A 295 -1.05 -13.58 17.22
C SER A 295 0.10 -13.62 18.22
N GLY A 296 -0.15 -14.11 19.43
CA GLY A 296 0.84 -14.07 20.50
C GLY A 296 0.81 -12.74 21.25
N CYS A 297 1.88 -12.46 22.00
CA CYS A 297 1.90 -11.36 22.95
C CYS A 297 2.23 -10.02 22.28
N LEU A 298 1.77 -8.92 22.88
CA LEU A 298 2.33 -7.60 22.61
C LEU A 298 3.82 -7.59 23.02
N PRO A 299 4.76 -7.29 22.11
CA PRO A 299 6.18 -7.28 22.48
C PRO A 299 6.47 -6.06 23.35
N TYR A 300 7.30 -6.27 24.38
CA TYR A 300 7.78 -5.22 25.27
C TYR A 300 8.47 -4.09 24.48
N GLU A 301 9.17 -4.46 23.42
CA GLU A 301 9.95 -3.58 22.56
C GLU A 301 9.10 -2.59 21.75
N LEU A 302 7.80 -2.87 21.53
CA LEU A 302 6.93 -1.89 20.87
C LEU A 302 6.76 -0.63 21.72
N GLY A 303 6.76 -0.78 23.05
CA GLY A 303 6.71 0.35 23.97
C GLY A 303 7.95 1.25 23.94
N LEU A 304 9.04 0.81 23.29
CA LEU A 304 10.29 1.56 23.18
C LEU A 304 10.31 2.56 22.02
N LEU A 305 9.27 2.60 21.18
CA LEU A 305 9.17 3.50 20.03
C LEU A 305 8.98 4.96 20.45
N ALA A 306 10.05 5.59 20.93
CA ALA A 306 10.03 6.91 21.56
C ALA A 306 9.59 8.04 20.61
N LYS A 307 9.77 7.86 19.30
CA LYS A 307 9.32 8.82 18.27
C LYS A 307 7.93 8.54 17.69
N ALA A 308 7.35 7.37 17.97
CA ALA A 308 6.09 7.00 17.35
C ALA A 308 4.94 7.90 17.79
N THR A 309 4.22 8.45 16.82
CA THR A 309 2.99 9.24 16.99
C THR A 309 1.75 8.38 16.75
N VAL A 310 1.86 7.35 15.90
CA VAL A 310 0.74 6.46 15.56
C VAL A 310 1.17 5.00 15.64
N ILE A 311 0.42 4.22 16.41
CA ILE A 311 0.54 2.75 16.44
C ILE A 311 -0.88 2.17 16.34
N ASP A 312 -1.14 1.41 15.29
CA ASP A 312 -2.40 0.68 15.13
C ASP A 312 -2.14 -0.81 14.95
N ALA A 313 -2.57 -1.62 15.92
CA ALA A 313 -2.56 -3.08 15.86
C ALA A 313 -3.96 -3.68 16.04
N GLY A 314 -5.00 -2.90 15.71
CA GLY A 314 -6.38 -3.32 15.85
C GLY A 314 -6.77 -4.49 14.92
N THR A 315 -7.84 -5.20 15.23
CA THR A 315 -8.38 -6.31 14.41
C THR A 315 -7.30 -7.36 14.10
N ASN A 316 -6.85 -8.03 15.15
CA ASN A 316 -5.85 -9.10 15.12
C ASN A 316 -6.21 -10.18 16.16
N GLN A 317 -5.30 -11.12 16.40
CA GLN A 317 -5.42 -12.19 17.39
C GLN A 317 -4.37 -12.04 18.50
N LEU A 318 -3.92 -10.81 18.79
CA LEU A 318 -2.93 -10.52 19.82
C LEU A 318 -3.55 -10.78 21.20
N THR A 319 -2.74 -11.30 22.13
CA THR A 319 -3.20 -11.68 23.46
C THR A 319 -2.19 -11.27 24.53
N GLY A 320 -2.51 -11.55 25.80
CA GLY A 320 -1.71 -11.13 26.94
C GLY A 320 -2.15 -9.77 27.50
N THR A 321 -1.30 -9.24 28.38
CA THR A 321 -1.48 -7.92 29.01
C THR A 321 -0.73 -6.85 28.21
N ILE A 322 -1.05 -5.57 28.44
CA ILE A 322 -0.26 -4.46 27.91
C ILE A 322 1.04 -4.35 28.73
N PRO A 323 2.23 -4.49 28.13
CA PRO A 323 3.50 -4.35 28.84
C PRO A 323 3.70 -2.95 29.42
N ALA A 324 4.35 -2.84 30.59
CA ALA A 324 4.59 -1.56 31.24
C ALA A 324 5.47 -0.59 30.42
N SER A 325 6.27 -1.10 29.47
CA SER A 325 7.03 -0.28 28.52
C SER A 325 6.18 0.65 27.67
N TYR A 326 4.88 0.36 27.47
CA TYR A 326 4.00 1.24 26.69
C TYR A 326 3.83 2.62 27.34
N ALA A 327 4.15 2.75 28.63
CA ALA A 327 4.27 4.04 29.30
C ALA A 327 5.41 4.92 28.74
N CYS A 328 6.28 4.39 27.87
CA CYS A 328 7.42 5.10 27.28
C CYS A 328 7.15 5.67 25.89
N LEU A 329 5.95 5.45 25.34
CA LEU A 329 5.50 6.01 24.07
C LEU A 329 5.18 7.52 24.18
N ARG A 330 6.17 8.36 24.52
CA ARG A 330 5.95 9.76 24.90
C ARG A 330 5.30 10.63 23.81
N LYS A 331 5.60 10.34 22.55
CA LYS A 331 5.07 11.07 21.39
C LYS A 331 3.80 10.46 20.81
N VAL A 332 3.30 9.33 21.35
CA VAL A 332 2.13 8.69 20.76
C VAL A 332 0.90 9.57 20.94
N GLU A 333 0.21 9.80 19.83
CA GLU A 333 -1.04 10.54 19.76
C GLU A 333 -2.20 9.56 19.57
N GLN A 334 -1.99 8.52 18.75
CA GLN A 334 -3.00 7.50 18.46
C GLN A 334 -2.44 6.11 18.74
N LEU A 335 -3.06 5.42 19.69
CA LEU A 335 -2.79 4.02 19.99
C LEU A 335 -4.09 3.22 19.88
N ASN A 336 -4.15 2.35 18.88
CA ASN A 336 -5.28 1.47 18.64
C ASN A 336 -4.86 0.00 18.82
N LEU A 337 -5.46 -0.65 19.81
CA LEU A 337 -5.30 -2.08 20.11
C LEU A 337 -6.66 -2.80 20.12
N ALA A 338 -7.69 -2.19 19.51
CA ALA A 338 -9.04 -2.71 19.51
C ALA A 338 -9.16 -4.08 18.83
N ASP A 339 -10.23 -4.81 19.11
CA ASP A 339 -10.58 -6.05 18.39
C ASP A 339 -9.42 -7.07 18.38
N ASN A 340 -9.05 -7.49 19.58
CA ASN A 340 -7.99 -8.44 19.86
C ASN A 340 -8.41 -9.34 21.04
N LEU A 341 -7.48 -10.16 21.53
CA LEU A 341 -7.66 -11.07 22.66
C LEU A 341 -6.86 -10.61 23.90
N LEU A 342 -6.65 -9.30 24.05
CA LEU A 342 -5.90 -8.71 25.17
C LEU A 342 -6.72 -8.75 26.46
N TYR A 343 -6.06 -8.89 27.59
CA TYR A 343 -6.71 -9.04 28.90
C TYR A 343 -5.88 -8.46 30.05
N GLY A 344 -6.44 -8.52 31.25
CA GLY A 344 -5.81 -7.99 32.46
C GLY A 344 -6.16 -6.52 32.71
N GLU A 345 -5.30 -5.83 33.45
CA GLU A 345 -5.45 -4.42 33.77
C GLU A 345 -4.91 -3.53 32.64
N VAL A 346 -5.63 -2.45 32.32
CA VAL A 346 -5.08 -1.35 31.52
C VAL A 346 -4.19 -0.48 32.41
N PRO A 347 -2.85 -0.42 32.18
CA PRO A 347 -1.93 0.21 33.12
C PRO A 347 -2.15 1.72 33.26
N ASP A 348 -2.19 2.22 34.50
CA ASP A 348 -2.24 3.66 34.80
C ASP A 348 -1.08 4.45 34.16
N ALA A 349 0.08 3.82 34.02
CA ALA A 349 1.24 4.43 33.38
C ALA A 349 1.01 4.74 31.90
N LEU A 350 0.22 3.93 31.19
CA LEU A 350 -0.16 4.19 29.80
C LEU A 350 -1.16 5.35 29.72
N CYS A 351 -2.23 5.31 30.50
CA CYS A 351 -3.25 6.37 30.51
C CYS A 351 -2.69 7.73 30.93
N ARG A 352 -1.64 7.76 31.78
CA ARG A 352 -0.93 9.00 32.11
C ARG A 352 -0.40 9.75 30.90
N LEU A 353 -0.07 9.06 29.79
CA LEU A 353 0.38 9.71 28.55
C LEU A 353 -0.67 10.65 27.93
N ALA A 354 -1.95 10.54 28.31
CA ALA A 354 -2.99 11.45 27.81
C ALA A 354 -3.07 12.78 28.58
N TYR A 355 -2.29 12.91 29.66
CA TYR A 355 -2.24 14.09 30.51
C TYR A 355 -1.00 14.92 30.19
N PRO A 356 -1.17 16.22 29.84
CA PRO A 356 -0.03 17.10 29.54
C PRO A 356 0.98 17.20 30.69
N SER A 357 0.53 17.07 31.94
CA SER A 357 1.39 17.10 33.13
C SER A 357 2.41 15.95 33.21
N SER A 358 2.26 14.93 32.37
CA SER A 358 3.21 13.81 32.25
C SER A 358 4.22 13.97 31.11
N GLY A 359 4.07 15.00 30.26
CA GLY A 359 4.81 15.14 29.00
C GLY A 359 4.39 14.17 27.89
N GLY A 360 3.22 13.54 28.03
CA GLY A 360 2.65 12.65 27.00
C GLY A 360 1.71 13.37 26.03
N HIS A 361 1.52 12.78 24.84
CA HIS A 361 0.75 13.34 23.73
C HIS A 361 -0.51 12.52 23.38
N LEU A 362 -0.86 11.51 24.17
CA LEU A 362 -1.90 10.55 23.81
C LEU A 362 -3.28 11.24 23.71
N ALA A 363 -3.78 11.29 22.49
CA ALA A 363 -5.05 11.93 22.15
C ALA A 363 -6.18 10.91 22.02
N ASN A 364 -5.88 9.74 21.44
CA ASN A 364 -6.84 8.67 21.21
C ASN A 364 -6.25 7.30 21.60
N LEU A 365 -6.85 6.65 22.59
CA LEU A 365 -6.56 5.29 23.02
C LEU A 365 -7.79 4.41 22.81
N THR A 366 -7.73 3.52 21.83
CA THR A 366 -8.83 2.58 21.56
C THR A 366 -8.42 1.17 21.97
N LEU A 367 -9.14 0.63 22.96
CA LEU A 367 -8.95 -0.70 23.55
C LEU A 367 -10.24 -1.53 23.46
N SER A 368 -11.19 -1.13 22.63
CA SER A 368 -12.50 -1.80 22.55
C SER A 368 -12.37 -3.24 22.05
N ASP A 369 -13.41 -4.04 22.25
CA ASP A 369 -13.51 -5.39 21.69
C ASP A 369 -12.41 -6.36 22.17
N ASN A 370 -11.90 -6.15 23.38
CA ASN A 370 -10.93 -7.01 24.06
C ASN A 370 -11.56 -7.71 25.28
N TYR A 371 -10.73 -8.17 26.22
CA TYR A 371 -11.12 -8.83 27.46
C TYR A 371 -10.39 -8.23 28.68
N PHE A 372 -10.11 -6.92 28.67
CA PHE A 372 -9.58 -6.24 29.85
C PHE A 372 -10.55 -6.39 31.03
N THR A 373 -10.03 -6.54 32.24
CA THR A 373 -10.81 -6.81 33.46
C THR A 373 -10.86 -5.63 34.41
N SER A 374 -9.93 -4.70 34.27
CA SER A 374 -9.82 -3.54 35.16
C SER A 374 -9.11 -2.39 34.46
N LEU A 375 -9.31 -1.21 35.02
CA LEU A 375 -8.69 0.03 34.59
C LEU A 375 -7.94 0.63 35.77
N GLY A 376 -6.75 1.16 35.49
CA GLY A 376 -6.08 2.03 36.43
C GLY A 376 -6.94 3.26 36.79
N SER A 377 -6.63 3.86 37.95
CA SER A 377 -7.43 4.96 38.52
C SER A 377 -7.52 6.18 37.59
N CYS A 378 -6.46 6.52 36.87
CA CYS A 378 -6.45 7.67 35.97
C CYS A 378 -7.16 7.38 34.63
N CYS A 379 -7.21 6.12 34.20
CA CYS A 379 -7.86 5.73 32.94
C CYS A 379 -9.37 6.07 32.92
N TRP A 380 -10.06 6.00 34.06
CA TRP A 380 -11.50 6.25 34.15
C TRP A 380 -11.91 7.65 33.66
N ALA A 381 -11.10 8.67 33.93
CA ALA A 381 -11.39 10.03 33.49
C ALA A 381 -11.30 10.17 31.96
N LEU A 382 -10.44 9.39 31.31
CA LEU A 382 -10.24 9.44 29.85
C LEU A 382 -11.46 8.91 29.07
N ILE A 383 -12.22 7.98 29.64
CA ILE A 383 -13.48 7.50 29.05
C ILE A 383 -14.46 8.66 28.93
N LYS A 384 -14.63 9.43 30.01
CA LYS A 384 -15.53 10.60 30.04
C LYS A 384 -15.09 11.70 29.09
N GLN A 385 -13.79 11.83 28.87
CA GLN A 385 -13.20 12.79 27.92
C GLN A 385 -13.27 12.33 26.45
N GLY A 386 -13.73 11.09 26.19
CA GLY A 386 -13.73 10.52 24.84
C GLY A 386 -12.34 10.17 24.31
N LYS A 387 -11.31 10.18 25.17
CA LYS A 387 -9.93 9.82 24.80
C LYS A 387 -9.62 8.34 24.95
N LEU A 388 -10.42 7.61 25.74
CA LEU A 388 -10.28 6.16 25.95
C LEU A 388 -11.57 5.44 25.59
N ASN A 389 -11.51 4.56 24.59
CA ASN A 389 -12.60 3.65 24.26
C ASN A 389 -12.31 2.24 24.79
N VAL A 390 -13.14 1.75 25.70
CA VAL A 390 -13.05 0.40 26.30
C VAL A 390 -14.36 -0.39 26.15
N ALA A 391 -15.20 -0.04 25.18
CA ALA A 391 -16.42 -0.78 24.88
C ALA A 391 -16.10 -2.26 24.58
N ARG A 392 -17.06 -3.16 24.84
CA ARG A 392 -16.94 -4.60 24.59
C ARG A 392 -15.68 -5.23 25.22
N ASN A 393 -15.45 -4.91 26.50
CA ASN A 393 -14.47 -5.57 27.37
C ASN A 393 -15.16 -6.31 28.53
N CYS A 394 -14.38 -6.74 29.53
CA CYS A 394 -14.84 -7.41 30.74
C CYS A 394 -14.60 -6.57 32.00
N ILE A 395 -14.72 -5.23 31.89
CA ILE A 395 -14.42 -4.28 32.97
C ILE A 395 -15.68 -3.99 33.77
N PRO A 396 -15.77 -4.39 35.06
CA PRO A 396 -16.93 -4.07 35.88
C PRO A 396 -17.21 -2.56 35.93
N TYR A 397 -18.50 -2.20 35.92
CA TYR A 397 -19.00 -0.82 36.03
C TYR A 397 -18.66 0.13 34.87
N ALA A 398 -17.85 -0.28 33.89
CA ALA A 398 -17.67 0.46 32.65
C ALA A 398 -18.92 0.32 31.75
N PRO A 399 -19.25 1.31 30.90
CA PRO A 399 -20.38 1.22 29.99
C PRO A 399 -20.11 0.24 28.82
N ASN A 400 -21.17 -0.31 28.22
CA ASN A 400 -21.15 -1.11 26.99
C ASN A 400 -20.18 -2.31 27.01
N GLN A 401 -20.17 -3.08 28.09
CA GLN A 401 -19.27 -4.23 28.26
C GLN A 401 -19.86 -5.52 27.67
N ARG A 402 -19.01 -6.54 27.48
CA ARG A 402 -19.42 -7.89 27.09
C ARG A 402 -20.34 -8.50 28.16
N SER A 403 -21.10 -9.53 27.75
CA SER A 403 -21.90 -10.28 28.71
C SER A 403 -21.00 -11.05 29.68
N HIS A 404 -21.54 -11.39 30.85
CA HIS A 404 -20.82 -12.19 31.83
C HIS A 404 -20.42 -13.55 31.25
N GLU A 405 -21.28 -14.16 30.45
CA GLU A 405 -21.07 -15.45 29.79
C GLU A 405 -19.92 -15.40 28.77
N GLU A 406 -19.83 -14.34 27.96
CA GLU A 406 -18.71 -14.16 27.03
C GLU A 406 -17.38 -14.03 27.78
N CYS A 407 -17.36 -13.21 28.84
CA CYS A 407 -16.17 -13.01 29.66
C CYS A 407 -15.75 -14.30 30.37
N ALA A 408 -16.68 -14.98 31.06
CA ALA A 408 -16.42 -16.25 31.72
C ALA A 408 -15.94 -17.31 30.71
N GLY A 409 -16.56 -17.38 29.53
CA GLY A 409 -16.18 -18.28 28.45
C GLY A 409 -14.75 -18.03 27.95
N PHE A 410 -14.31 -16.77 27.87
CA PHE A 410 -12.93 -16.44 27.53
C PHE A 410 -11.94 -16.80 28.63
N PHE A 411 -12.25 -16.51 29.90
CA PHE A 411 -11.34 -16.78 31.02
C PHE A 411 -11.25 -18.25 31.42
N HIS A 412 -12.25 -19.07 31.09
CA HIS A 412 -12.21 -20.51 31.32
C HIS A 412 -11.29 -21.26 30.34
N ARG A 413 -10.98 -20.67 29.19
CA ARG A 413 -10.09 -21.28 28.19
C ARG A 413 -8.63 -21.04 28.55
N THR A 414 -7.79 -22.07 28.36
CA THR A 414 -6.34 -21.93 28.44
C THR A 414 -5.83 -20.91 27.44
N LYS A 415 -4.95 -20.02 27.90
CA LYS A 415 -4.39 -18.91 27.11
C LYS A 415 -2.93 -19.18 26.79
N THR A 416 -2.45 -18.63 25.68
CA THR A 416 -1.00 -18.51 25.44
C THR A 416 -0.37 -17.76 26.59
N TYR A 417 0.70 -18.32 27.18
CA TYR A 417 1.44 -17.64 28.23
C TYR A 417 2.15 -16.41 27.65
N CYS A 418 1.86 -15.24 28.25
CA CYS A 418 2.54 -14.00 27.94
C CYS A 418 3.31 -13.52 29.17
N PRO A 419 4.64 -13.33 29.07
CA PRO A 419 5.42 -12.83 30.18
C PRO A 419 4.97 -11.40 30.53
N VAL A 420 4.61 -11.19 31.78
CA VAL A 420 4.24 -9.86 32.29
C VAL A 420 5.51 -9.15 32.70
N SER A 421 5.90 -8.12 31.95
CA SER A 421 6.96 -7.20 32.37
C SER A 421 6.34 -5.96 33.00
N THR A 422 6.59 -5.78 34.30
CA THR A 422 6.19 -4.59 35.06
C THR A 422 7.24 -3.49 35.03
N TYR A 423 8.40 -3.75 34.43
CA TYR A 423 9.51 -2.80 34.34
C TYR A 423 9.20 -1.70 33.32
N VAL A 424 9.38 -0.44 33.73
CA VAL A 424 9.27 0.74 32.87
C VAL A 424 10.68 1.23 32.55
N PRO A 425 11.16 1.14 31.30
CA PRO A 425 12.56 1.39 30.94
C PRO A 425 12.92 2.86 30.77
N CYS A 426 11.93 3.76 30.76
CA CYS A 426 12.13 5.20 30.57
C CYS A 426 11.97 5.97 31.87
N HIS A 427 12.75 7.03 32.01
CA HIS A 427 12.59 8.00 33.11
C HIS A 427 11.43 8.96 32.79
N HIS A 428 10.65 9.31 33.81
CA HIS A 428 9.65 10.37 33.70
C HIS A 428 10.31 11.73 34.00
N PRO A 429 10.00 12.82 33.26
CA PRO A 429 10.65 14.13 33.41
C PRO A 429 10.52 14.85 34.77
N LYS A 430 10.15 14.16 35.85
CA LYS A 430 10.24 14.71 37.22
C LYS A 430 11.58 14.40 37.90
N ASP A 431 12.48 13.65 37.28
CA ASP A 431 13.79 13.34 37.87
C ASP A 431 14.87 14.39 37.60
N TYR A 432 14.80 15.20 36.53
CA TYR A 432 15.68 16.36 36.33
C TYR A 432 14.97 17.48 35.56
N GLY A 433 15.26 18.72 35.98
CA GLY A 433 14.60 19.94 35.55
C GLY A 433 14.56 20.18 34.04
N ALA A 434 13.57 20.98 33.66
CA ALA A 434 13.21 21.42 32.31
C ALA A 434 14.40 21.51 31.34
N GLY A 435 14.55 20.48 30.50
CA GLY A 435 15.27 20.55 29.24
C GLY A 435 14.35 21.09 28.15
N LYS A 436 14.86 21.98 27.32
CA LYS A 436 14.14 22.63 26.20
C LYS A 436 13.45 21.59 25.32
N GLU A 437 12.14 21.77 25.11
CA GLU A 437 11.44 21.16 23.98
C GLU A 437 12.11 21.62 22.69
N GLU A 438 12.74 20.69 21.97
CA GLU A 438 13.03 20.89 20.56
C GLU A 438 11.69 20.96 19.82
N ALA A 439 11.31 22.18 19.45
CA ALA A 439 10.32 22.41 18.44
C ALA A 439 10.85 21.86 17.10
N SER A 440 10.23 20.81 16.59
CA SER A 440 10.25 20.50 15.16
C SER A 440 9.27 19.38 14.85
N ALA A 441 8.30 19.69 13.99
CA ALA A 441 8.06 18.90 12.79
C ALA A 441 7.29 19.78 11.80
N ALA A 442 7.93 20.11 10.69
CA ALA A 442 7.25 20.59 9.50
C ALA A 442 6.11 19.64 9.11
N GLU A 443 5.15 20.13 8.35
CA GLU A 443 4.07 19.34 7.77
C GLU A 443 4.66 18.28 6.82
N TYR A 444 4.90 17.07 7.35
CA TYR A 444 5.47 15.97 6.58
C TYR A 444 4.44 15.39 5.59
N LYS A 445 4.88 15.21 4.34
CA LYS A 445 4.08 14.81 3.17
C LYS A 445 3.47 13.40 3.27
N TYR A 446 3.98 12.55 4.16
CA TYR A 446 3.58 11.16 4.28
C TYR A 446 2.87 10.90 5.61
N ARG A 447 1.62 10.45 5.55
CA ARG A 447 0.86 9.93 6.71
C ARG A 447 0.37 8.52 6.39
N THR A 448 0.61 7.58 7.30
CA THR A 448 0.33 6.16 7.07
C THR A 448 -1.16 5.88 7.06
N TYR A 449 -1.96 6.61 7.84
CA TYR A 449 -3.42 6.48 7.80
C TYR A 449 -4.03 6.93 6.46
N SER A 450 -3.47 7.96 5.81
CA SER A 450 -3.91 8.30 4.45
C SER A 450 -3.58 7.20 3.44
N ALA A 451 -2.61 6.33 3.73
CA ALA A 451 -2.30 5.16 2.90
C ALA A 451 -3.33 4.02 3.04
N LEU A 452 -4.25 4.06 4.01
CA LEU A 452 -5.33 3.08 4.14
C LEU A 452 -6.52 3.34 3.21
N HIS A 453 -6.47 4.40 2.42
CA HIS A 453 -7.49 4.73 1.43
C HIS A 453 -6.83 4.78 0.03
N PRO A 454 -7.49 4.20 -1.00
CA PRO A 454 -6.94 4.09 -2.35
C PRO A 454 -6.83 5.44 -3.08
#